data_AF-A0A7S3VXN8-F1
#
_entry.id   AF-A0A7S3VXN8-F1
#
_cell.length_a   1.000
_cell.length_b   1.000
_cell.length_c   1.000
_cell.angle_alpha   90.00
_cell.angle_beta   90.00
_cell.angle_gamma   90.00
#
_symmetry.space_group_name_H-M   'P 1'
#
loop_
_entity.id
_entity.type
_entity.pdbx_description
1 polymer ?
#
loop_
_entity_poly.entity_id
_entity_poly.type
_entity_poly.pdbx_seq_one_letter_code
_entity_poly.pdbx_strand_id
1 'polypeptide(L)'
;RAERKPLEIARLLALYSVFDNPLSNRRNGVHLGLDPEIRHCCDYELFASPLNACVPNGRFASKWPHVEWRFGSIGSYPAVMSFLPVNSVVAVNPPFTEAYLADVMARLAELKLRFRLRIAIPIQEMPWRKKLQSSMPGAQLLTRYYDASSQAYQDLLHPT
;
A
#
# COMPACT_ATOMS: atom_id res chain seq x y z
N ARG A 1 -25.49 -6.19 16.19
CA ARG A 1 -24.14 -5.94 15.60
C ARG A 1 -24.21 -5.18 14.27
N ALA A 2 -25.19 -5.44 13.39
CA ALA A 2 -25.33 -4.75 12.09
C ALA A 2 -25.67 -3.24 12.20
N GLU A 3 -26.48 -2.83 13.18
CA GLU A 3 -26.95 -1.43 13.34
C GLU A 3 -25.84 -0.40 13.63
N ARG A 4 -24.68 -0.82 14.16
CA ARG A 4 -23.56 0.09 14.45
C ARG A 4 -22.61 0.27 13.26
N LYS A 5 -22.67 -0.61 12.27
CA LYS A 5 -21.75 -0.61 11.12
C LYS A 5 -21.80 0.69 10.30
N PRO A 6 -22.98 1.31 10.04
CA PRO A 6 -23.03 2.60 9.35
C PRO A 6 -22.33 3.74 10.09
N LEU A 7 -22.51 3.81 11.42
CA LEU A 7 -21.86 4.82 12.25
C LEU A 7 -20.34 4.63 12.31
N GLU A 8 -19.88 3.37 12.36
CA GLU A 8 -18.45 3.05 12.31
C GLU A 8 -17.83 3.44 10.96
N ILE A 9 -18.51 3.15 9.85
CA ILE A 9 -18.07 3.59 8.51
C ILE A 9 -18.02 5.12 8.44
N ALA A 10 -19.06 5.82 8.93
CA ALA A 10 -19.09 7.28 8.94
C ALA A 10 -17.92 7.89 9.74
N ARG A 11 -17.57 7.29 10.89
CA ARG A 11 -16.41 7.70 11.70
C ARG A 11 -15.09 7.47 10.98
N LEU A 12 -14.95 6.34 10.28
CA LEU A 12 -13.77 6.05 9.47
C LEU A 12 -13.63 7.09 8.34
N LEU A 13 -14.71 7.37 7.62
CA LEU A 13 -14.71 8.38 6.56
C LEU A 13 -14.39 9.79 7.10
N ALA A 14 -14.91 10.15 8.26
CA ALA A 14 -14.58 11.41 8.92
C ALA A 14 -13.10 11.49 9.34
N LEU A 15 -12.50 10.36 9.75
CA LEU A 15 -11.07 10.30 10.06
C LEU A 15 -10.22 10.52 8.81
N TYR A 16 -10.54 9.81 7.72
CA TYR A 16 -9.87 9.94 6.45
C TYR A 16 -10.04 11.34 5.86
N SER A 17 -11.21 11.97 5.98
CA SER A 17 -11.41 13.33 5.48
C SER A 17 -10.53 14.36 6.19
N VAL A 18 -10.32 14.24 7.50
CA VAL A 18 -9.39 15.12 8.23
C VAL A 18 -7.94 14.91 7.77
N PHE A 19 -7.53 13.66 7.54
CA PHE A 19 -6.16 13.34 7.15
C PHE A 19 -5.85 13.52 5.67
N ASP A 20 -6.85 13.47 4.80
CA ASP A 20 -6.74 13.83 3.38
C ASP A 20 -6.83 15.35 3.14
N ASN A 21 -6.96 16.12 4.22
CA ASN A 21 -6.93 17.59 4.31
C ASN A 21 -7.73 18.34 3.22
N PRO A 22 -9.02 18.64 3.46
CA PRO A 22 -9.85 19.43 2.55
C PRO A 22 -9.38 20.89 2.38
N LEU A 23 -8.45 21.38 3.19
CA LEU A 23 -7.85 22.72 3.05
C LEU A 23 -6.52 22.71 2.27
N SER A 24 -5.94 21.54 1.99
CA SER A 24 -4.86 21.48 1.00
C SER A 24 -5.49 21.42 -0.39
N ASN A 25 -5.13 22.33 -1.28
CA ASN A 25 -5.42 22.27 -2.73
C ASN A 25 -4.80 21.04 -3.43
N ARG A 26 -4.53 19.96 -2.69
CA ARG A 26 -3.89 18.73 -3.15
C ARG A 26 -4.63 17.58 -2.52
N ARG A 27 -5.18 16.67 -3.34
CA ARG A 27 -5.43 15.31 -2.87
C ARG A 27 -4.14 14.78 -2.23
N ASN A 28 -4.25 14.08 -1.11
CA ASN A 28 -3.11 13.45 -0.47
C ASN A 28 -2.58 12.32 -1.37
N GLY A 29 -1.79 12.68 -2.40
CA GLY A 29 -1.22 11.80 -3.43
C GLY A 29 -0.06 10.95 -2.93
N VAL A 30 -0.05 10.65 -1.62
CA VAL A 30 1.04 9.93 -0.98
C VAL A 30 0.86 8.41 -1.16
N HIS A 31 -0.30 7.91 -1.59
CA HIS A 31 -0.47 6.53 -2.04
C HIS A 31 -0.93 6.48 -3.49
N LEU A 32 -0.20 5.78 -4.36
CA LEU A 32 -0.71 5.45 -5.68
C LEU A 32 -1.81 4.39 -5.56
N GLY A 33 -2.91 4.64 -6.26
CA GLY A 33 -3.83 3.58 -6.68
C GLY A 33 -3.10 2.69 -7.68
N LEU A 34 -2.78 1.46 -7.28
CA LEU A 34 -2.31 0.45 -8.21
C LEU A 34 -3.49 -0.06 -9.03
N ASP A 35 -3.20 -0.41 -10.28
CA ASP A 35 -4.09 -1.15 -11.16
C ASP A 35 -4.66 -2.37 -10.38
N PRO A 36 -6.00 -2.51 -10.27
CA PRO A 36 -6.63 -3.64 -9.60
C PRO A 36 -6.13 -5.00 -10.12
N GLU A 37 -5.91 -5.15 -11.43
CA GLU A 37 -5.44 -6.41 -12.03
C GLU A 37 -4.04 -6.79 -11.54
N ILE A 38 -3.19 -5.78 -11.30
CA ILE A 38 -1.84 -5.98 -10.73
C ILE A 38 -1.92 -6.29 -9.23
N ARG A 39 -2.94 -5.76 -8.56
CA ARG A 39 -3.15 -5.83 -7.11
C ARG A 39 -3.81 -7.13 -6.63
N HIS A 40 -4.68 -7.74 -7.44
CA HIS A 40 -5.44 -8.95 -7.07
C HIS A 40 -4.60 -10.23 -6.88
N CYS A 41 -3.31 -10.21 -7.19
CA CYS A 41 -2.43 -11.38 -7.13
C CYS A 41 -1.54 -11.38 -5.88
N CYS A 42 -2.12 -11.20 -4.69
CA CYS A 42 -1.38 -11.31 -3.42
C CYS A 42 -2.22 -11.96 -2.30
N ASP A 43 -1.51 -12.54 -1.32
CA ASP A 43 -2.12 -13.09 -0.12
C ASP A 43 -2.38 -11.99 0.92
N TYR A 44 -1.46 -11.03 1.02
CA TYR A 44 -1.50 -9.94 2.00
C TYR A 44 -1.08 -8.59 1.41
N GLU A 45 -1.69 -7.52 1.89
CA GLU A 45 -1.29 -6.14 1.59
C GLU A 45 -0.66 -5.47 2.81
N LEU A 46 0.59 -5.03 2.69
CA LEU A 46 1.36 -4.47 3.81
C LEU A 46 1.03 -2.99 4.10
N PHE A 47 0.46 -2.31 3.11
CA PHE A 47 0.12 -0.89 3.14
C PHE A 47 -1.23 -0.68 2.46
N ALA A 48 -2.31 -0.72 3.24
CA ALA A 48 -3.67 -0.55 2.74
C ALA A 48 -4.56 0.14 3.78
N SER A 49 -5.82 0.30 3.42
CA SER A 49 -6.89 0.77 4.28
C SER A 49 -8.17 -0.03 4.04
N PRO A 50 -9.15 0.04 4.95
CA PRO A 50 -10.46 -0.55 4.69
C PRO A 50 -11.17 0.01 3.44
N LEU A 51 -10.74 1.18 2.96
CA LEU A 51 -11.32 1.85 1.80
C LEU A 51 -10.70 1.39 0.48
N ASN A 52 -9.46 0.87 0.52
CA ASN A 52 -8.75 0.53 -0.69
C ASN A 52 -8.31 -0.93 -0.76
N ALA A 53 -8.32 -1.70 0.33
CA ALA A 53 -7.80 -3.07 0.36
C ALA A 53 -8.49 -3.96 -0.69
N CYS A 54 -7.71 -4.69 -1.48
CA CYS A 54 -8.24 -5.62 -2.49
C CYS A 54 -8.19 -7.09 -2.02
N VAL A 55 -7.71 -7.33 -0.80
CA VAL A 55 -7.68 -8.62 -0.12
C VAL A 55 -8.79 -8.71 0.94
N PRO A 56 -9.26 -9.92 1.29
CA PRO A 56 -10.24 -10.10 2.35
C PRO A 56 -9.82 -9.50 3.70
N ASN A 57 -10.82 -9.19 4.54
CA ASN A 57 -10.60 -8.82 5.94
C ASN A 57 -9.71 -9.87 6.64
N GLY A 58 -8.78 -9.40 7.46
CA GLY A 58 -7.78 -10.26 8.09
C GLY A 58 -6.52 -10.46 7.24
N ARG A 59 -6.39 -9.76 6.10
CA ARG A 59 -5.24 -9.92 5.19
C ARG A 59 -4.55 -8.61 4.80
N PHE A 60 -4.90 -7.48 5.40
CA PHE A 60 -4.24 -6.21 5.12
C PHE A 60 -3.77 -5.51 6.40
N ALA A 61 -2.62 -4.87 6.31
CA ALA A 61 -2.11 -3.98 7.34
C ALA A 61 -2.42 -2.53 6.97
N SER A 62 -2.59 -1.69 7.98
CA SER A 62 -3.06 -0.33 7.81
C SER A 62 -2.37 0.65 8.74
N LYS A 63 -2.55 1.94 8.49
CA LYS A 63 -1.86 3.01 9.23
C LYS A 63 -2.39 3.17 10.66
N TRP A 64 -3.69 2.92 10.87
CA TRP A 64 -4.36 3.12 12.15
C TRP A 64 -5.07 1.85 12.61
N PRO A 65 -4.33 0.77 12.92
CA PRO A 65 -4.93 -0.52 13.23
C PRO A 65 -5.87 -0.47 14.44
N HIS A 66 -5.65 0.42 15.40
CA HIS A 66 -6.53 0.62 16.57
C HIS A 66 -7.95 1.11 16.21
N VAL A 67 -8.12 1.75 15.05
CA VAL A 67 -9.43 2.08 14.49
C VAL A 67 -9.85 1.03 13.47
N GLU A 68 -8.91 0.62 12.62
CA GLU A 68 -9.18 -0.13 11.40
C GLU A 68 -9.33 -1.64 11.60
N TRP A 69 -8.97 -2.18 12.78
CA TRP A 69 -9.15 -3.60 13.10
C TRP A 69 -10.61 -4.05 12.97
N ARG A 70 -11.56 -3.15 13.26
CA ARG A 70 -13.00 -3.41 13.11
C ARG A 70 -13.43 -3.66 11.67
N PHE A 71 -12.60 -3.22 10.72
CA PHE A 71 -12.81 -3.36 9.29
C PHE A 71 -11.82 -4.33 8.65
N GLY A 72 -11.13 -5.15 9.46
CA GLY A 72 -10.29 -6.24 8.95
C GLY A 72 -8.80 -5.94 8.87
N SER A 73 -8.32 -4.81 9.38
CA SER A 73 -6.88 -4.58 9.52
C SER A 73 -6.27 -5.58 10.52
N ILE A 74 -5.10 -6.12 10.19
CA ILE A 74 -4.34 -7.05 11.05
C ILE A 74 -3.20 -6.39 11.83
N GLY A 75 -3.05 -5.07 11.73
CA GLY A 75 -1.96 -4.33 12.37
C GLY A 75 -1.36 -3.29 11.45
N SER A 76 -0.16 -2.83 11.78
CA SER A 76 0.59 -1.86 10.99
C SER A 76 1.98 -2.37 10.67
N TYR A 77 2.51 -1.95 9.53
CA TYR A 77 3.92 -2.09 9.22
C TYR A 77 4.80 -1.32 10.24
N PRO A 78 6.00 -1.83 10.62
CA PRO A 78 6.55 -3.14 10.27
C PRO A 78 6.09 -4.27 11.21
N ALA A 79 5.46 -3.95 12.35
CA ALA A 79 5.12 -4.90 13.40
C ALA A 79 4.31 -6.11 12.90
N VAL A 80 3.41 -5.89 11.93
CA VAL A 80 2.57 -6.95 11.35
C VAL A 80 3.37 -8.06 10.66
N MET A 81 4.60 -7.78 10.19
CA MET A 81 5.41 -8.75 9.44
C MET A 81 5.72 -10.02 10.23
N SER A 82 5.82 -9.91 11.57
CA SER A 82 6.11 -11.06 12.43
C SER A 82 4.98 -12.08 12.44
N PHE A 83 3.74 -11.66 12.17
CA PHE A 83 2.55 -12.50 12.18
C PHE A 83 2.19 -13.08 10.80
N LEU A 84 2.81 -12.58 9.73
CA LEU A 84 2.52 -13.07 8.37
C LEU A 84 3.13 -14.47 8.15
N PRO A 85 2.38 -15.41 7.52
CA PRO A 85 2.89 -16.72 7.16
C PRO A 85 4.12 -16.63 6.25
N VAL A 86 5.11 -17.50 6.48
CA VAL A 86 6.27 -17.61 5.59
C VAL A 86 5.82 -18.06 4.19
N ASN A 87 6.50 -17.62 3.15
CA ASN A 87 6.23 -17.89 1.73
C ASN A 87 4.93 -17.30 1.17
N SER A 88 4.17 -16.50 1.95
CA SER A 88 3.04 -15.75 1.43
C SER A 88 3.47 -14.75 0.35
N VAL A 89 2.56 -14.45 -0.58
CA VAL A 89 2.72 -13.36 -1.55
C VAL A 89 2.31 -12.05 -0.90
N VAL A 90 3.26 -11.16 -0.65
CA VAL A 90 3.02 -9.89 0.04
C VAL A 90 3.14 -8.73 -0.94
N ALA A 91 2.07 -7.95 -1.07
CA ALA A 91 2.07 -6.69 -1.78
C ALA A 91 2.58 -5.55 -0.88
N VAL A 92 3.55 -4.80 -1.40
CA VAL A 92 4.26 -3.72 -0.71
C VAL A 92 4.10 -2.45 -1.55
N ASN A 93 3.18 -1.57 -1.14
CA ASN A 93 2.88 -0.29 -1.78
C ASN A 93 2.92 0.83 -0.72
N PRO A 94 4.10 1.21 -0.23
CA PRO A 94 4.22 2.13 0.90
C PRO A 94 3.80 3.56 0.53
N PRO A 95 3.46 4.40 1.53
CA PRO A 95 3.31 5.84 1.36
C PRO A 95 4.56 6.47 0.75
N PHE A 96 4.38 7.42 -0.16
CA PHE A 96 5.39 8.09 -0.96
C PHE A 96 6.10 9.16 -0.13
N THR A 97 6.79 8.68 0.88
CA THR A 97 7.63 9.46 1.76
C THR A 97 9.00 8.80 1.80
N GLU A 98 10.06 9.60 1.91
CA GLU A 98 11.43 9.09 1.97
C GLU A 98 11.60 8.09 3.12
N ALA A 99 10.96 8.34 4.27
CA ALA A 99 11.07 7.49 5.45
C ALA A 99 10.50 6.08 5.21
N TYR A 100 9.28 5.96 4.68
CA TYR A 100 8.68 4.65 4.41
C TYR A 100 9.46 3.88 3.33
N LEU A 101 9.88 4.57 2.26
CA LEU A 101 10.67 3.95 1.20
C LEU A 101 12.03 3.48 1.71
N ALA A 102 12.73 4.31 2.50
CA ALA A 102 14.02 3.95 3.07
C ALA A 102 13.93 2.73 4.01
N ASP A 103 12.93 2.67 4.90
CA ASP A 103 12.77 1.54 5.83
C ASP A 103 12.42 0.24 5.10
N VAL A 104 11.50 0.29 4.12
CA VAL A 104 11.16 -0.88 3.28
C VAL A 104 12.41 -1.39 2.53
N MET A 105 13.18 -0.48 1.94
CA MET A 105 14.37 -0.84 1.19
C MET A 105 15.50 -1.36 2.09
N ALA A 106 15.65 -0.83 3.30
CA ALA A 106 16.60 -1.34 4.30
C ALA A 106 16.28 -2.78 4.74
N ARG A 107 14.99 -3.17 4.73
CA ARG A 107 14.51 -4.50 5.11
C ARG A 107 14.31 -5.44 3.92
N LEU A 108 14.64 -5.04 2.70
CA LEU A 108 14.34 -5.81 1.49
C LEU A 108 14.94 -7.22 1.53
N ALA A 109 16.15 -7.38 2.07
CA ALA A 109 16.80 -8.68 2.21
C ALA A 109 16.01 -9.62 3.14
N GLU A 110 15.59 -9.13 4.31
CA GLU A 110 14.76 -9.86 5.27
C GLU A 110 13.42 -10.26 4.64
N LEU A 111 12.76 -9.30 3.98
CA LEU A 111 11.48 -9.51 3.33
C LEU A 111 11.55 -10.59 2.23
N LYS A 112 12.61 -10.60 1.43
CA LYS A 112 12.83 -11.59 0.36
C LYS A 112 13.10 -12.99 0.89
N LEU A 113 13.73 -13.11 2.07
CA LEU A 113 13.97 -14.42 2.70
C LEU A 113 12.68 -15.05 3.20
N ARG A 114 11.71 -14.23 3.61
CA ARG A 114 10.49 -14.70 4.25
C ARG A 114 9.29 -14.77 3.32
N PHE A 115 9.22 -13.90 2.31
CA PHE A 115 8.02 -13.71 1.49
C PHE A 115 8.33 -13.65 0.00
N ARG A 116 7.31 -13.93 -0.81
CA ARG A 116 7.31 -13.62 -2.24
C ARG A 116 6.77 -12.19 -2.40
N LEU A 117 7.61 -11.27 -2.85
CA LEU A 117 7.27 -9.84 -2.82
C LEU A 117 6.71 -9.35 -4.16
N ARG A 118 5.66 -8.52 -4.07
CA ARG A 118 5.21 -7.63 -5.15
C ARG A 118 5.36 -6.20 -4.66
N ILE A 119 6.39 -5.51 -5.12
CA ILE A 119 6.71 -4.15 -4.64
C ILE A 119 6.31 -3.15 -5.72
N ALA A 120 5.53 -2.14 -5.34
CA ALA A 120 5.26 -0.98 -6.17
C ALA A 120 5.70 0.27 -5.42
N ILE A 121 6.64 1.00 -6.02
CA ILE A 121 7.27 2.19 -5.44
C ILE A 121 7.51 3.21 -6.56
N PRO A 122 7.54 4.52 -6.26
CA PRO A 122 7.80 5.53 -7.28
C PRO A 122 9.23 5.42 -7.80
N ILE A 123 9.41 5.69 -9.08
CA ILE A 123 10.74 5.81 -9.69
C ILE A 123 11.32 7.15 -9.26
N GLN A 124 12.28 7.14 -8.35
CA GLN A 124 13.03 8.31 -7.92
C GLN A 124 14.53 8.02 -8.01
N GLU A 125 15.32 9.04 -8.35
CA GLU A 125 16.78 8.97 -8.22
C GLU A 125 17.14 8.93 -6.73
N MET A 126 17.31 7.71 -6.21
CA MET A 126 17.62 7.45 -4.82
C MET A 126 18.81 6.49 -4.68
N PRO A 127 19.59 6.55 -3.59
CA PRO A 127 20.74 5.66 -3.38
C PRO A 127 20.39 4.16 -3.47
N TRP A 128 19.14 3.80 -3.15
CA TRP A 128 18.65 2.42 -3.24
C TRP A 128 18.21 2.00 -4.66
N ARG A 129 18.05 2.93 -5.63
CA ARG A 129 17.59 2.64 -7.00
C ARG A 129 18.50 1.62 -7.70
N LYS A 130 19.83 1.80 -7.59
CA LYS A 130 20.83 0.88 -8.16
C LYS A 130 20.75 -0.53 -7.56
N LYS A 131 20.29 -0.65 -6.30
CA LYS A 131 20.12 -1.94 -5.62
C LYS A 131 18.86 -2.67 -6.06
N LEU A 132 17.83 -1.97 -6.54
CA LEU A 132 16.61 -2.61 -7.03
C LEU A 132 16.84 -3.44 -8.27
N GLN A 133 17.55 -2.90 -9.26
CA GLN A 133 17.82 -3.62 -10.51
C GLN A 133 18.61 -4.91 -10.27
N SER A 134 19.61 -4.89 -9.38
CA SER A 134 20.38 -6.09 -9.04
C SER A 134 19.63 -7.05 -8.11
N SER A 135 18.78 -6.54 -7.22
CA SER A 135 18.06 -7.35 -6.23
C SER A 135 16.74 -7.92 -6.75
N MET A 136 16.15 -7.34 -7.79
CA MET A 136 14.84 -7.69 -8.33
C MET A 136 14.89 -7.81 -9.86
N PRO A 137 15.45 -8.90 -10.41
CA PRO A 137 15.60 -9.08 -11.86
C PRO A 137 14.26 -9.20 -12.62
N GLY A 138 13.15 -9.48 -11.91
CA GLY A 138 11.79 -9.50 -12.47
C GLY A 138 11.01 -8.20 -12.29
N ALA A 139 11.65 -7.11 -11.84
CA ALA A 139 10.97 -5.84 -11.65
C ALA A 139 10.47 -5.29 -13.00
N GLN A 140 9.19 -4.93 -13.05
CA GLN A 140 8.58 -4.30 -14.21
C GLN A 140 8.36 -2.83 -13.92
N LEU A 141 8.64 -1.99 -14.90
CA LEU A 141 8.32 -0.58 -14.84
C LEU A 141 6.84 -0.41 -15.11
N LEU A 142 6.11 0.17 -14.16
CA LEU A 142 4.73 0.58 -14.41
C LEU A 142 4.77 1.87 -15.23
N THR A 143 4.10 1.87 -16.38
CA THR A 143 3.99 3.04 -17.28
C THR A 143 2.60 3.66 -17.26
N ARG A 144 1.65 3.04 -16.56
CA ARG A 144 0.28 3.51 -16.38
C ARG A 144 -0.18 3.27 -14.94
N TYR A 145 -1.13 4.07 -14.46
CA TYR A 145 -1.83 3.85 -13.20
C TYR A 145 -3.34 3.96 -13.40
N TYR A 146 -4.12 3.36 -12.49
CA TYR A 146 -5.57 3.47 -12.52
C TYR A 146 -6.02 4.65 -11.66
N ASP A 147 -6.65 5.66 -12.26
CA ASP A 147 -7.28 6.75 -11.53
C ASP A 147 -8.75 6.41 -11.24
N ALA A 148 -9.03 6.04 -9.99
CA ALA A 148 -10.37 5.70 -9.52
C ALA A 148 -11.40 6.83 -9.65
N SER A 149 -10.96 8.06 -9.92
CA SER A 149 -11.82 9.26 -9.99
C SER A 149 -12.35 9.49 -11.39
N SER A 150 -11.49 9.27 -12.38
CA SER A 150 -11.86 9.24 -13.79
C SER A 150 -12.29 7.84 -14.24
N GLN A 151 -12.14 6.82 -13.38
CA GLN A 151 -12.34 5.40 -13.67
C GLN A 151 -11.57 4.94 -14.92
N ALA A 152 -10.41 5.54 -15.17
CA ALA A 152 -9.63 5.34 -16.38
C ALA A 152 -8.16 5.05 -16.04
N TYR A 153 -7.49 4.38 -16.97
CA TYR A 153 -6.04 4.29 -16.95
C TYR A 153 -5.44 5.61 -17.42
N GLN A 154 -4.41 6.07 -16.71
CA GLN A 154 -3.65 7.26 -17.03
C GLN A 154 -2.20 6.84 -17.28
N ASP A 155 -1.64 7.29 -18.40
CA ASP A 155 -0.23 7.10 -18.69
C ASP A 155 0.61 7.97 -17.75
N LEU A 156 1.70 7.40 -17.24
CA LEU A 156 2.67 8.15 -16.46
C LEU A 156 3.47 9.05 -17.41
N LEU A 157 3.29 10.36 -17.28
CA LEU A 157 3.96 11.37 -18.10
C LEU A 157 5.46 11.56 -17.79
N HIS A 158 6.02 10.77 -16.87
CA HIS A 158 7.43 10.90 -16.50
C HIS A 158 8.33 10.23 -17.55
N PRO A 159 9.34 10.93 -18.08
CA PRO A 159 10.38 10.30 -18.88
C PRO A 159 11.17 9.36 -17.94
N THR A 160 11.24 8.09 -18.31
CA THR A 160 11.91 7.02 -17.57
C THR A 160 13.41 7.17 -17.49
#